data_AF-A0A175R727-F1
#
_entry.id   AF-A0A175R727-F1
#
_cell.length_a   1.000
_cell.length_b   1.000
_cell.length_c   1.000
_cell.angle_alpha   90.00
_cell.angle_beta   90.00
_cell.angle_gamma   90.00
#
_symmetry.space_group_name_H-M   'P 1'
#
loop_
_entity.id
_entity.type
_entity.pdbx_description
1 polymer ?
#
loop_
_entity_poly.entity_id
_entity_poly.type
_entity_poly.pdbx_seq_one_letter_code
_entity_poly.pdbx_strand_id
1 'polypeptide(L)'
;MSPTSQLPPTPDFDAIETAARDAATAAARGDVFTLIGQMSYSWSNNESLLVYFIMLLLRCDRASALIVFGTLNTSRARVDLVQRLARVKLADRALSGELKRLMARFESGTRLRNDLLHAMFTVNEAGEITQTHAMRLEERAKGLRFGAAKPMDGARIEAIRHEIQAMNELNRDLWRFLPGLEAHLRTVEARGLRPGA
;
A
#
# COMPACT_ATOMS: atom_id res chain seq x y z
N MET A 1 7.09 43.08 -28.51
CA MET A 1 6.14 42.05 -28.07
C MET A 1 6.88 41.17 -27.09
N SER A 2 6.59 41.28 -25.79
CA SER A 2 7.23 40.41 -24.79
C SER A 2 6.84 38.96 -25.08
N PRO A 3 7.78 38.00 -25.03
CA PRO A 3 7.46 36.60 -25.29
C PRO A 3 6.44 36.12 -24.26
N THR A 4 5.29 35.65 -24.75
CA THR A 4 4.24 35.05 -23.92
C THR A 4 4.86 33.87 -23.17
N SER A 5 4.83 33.91 -21.84
CA SER A 5 5.37 32.83 -21.01
C SER A 5 4.73 31.50 -21.39
N GLN A 6 5.54 30.45 -21.52
CA GLN A 6 5.07 29.07 -21.72
C GLN A 6 4.63 28.41 -20.42
N LEU A 7 4.92 29.04 -19.28
CA LEU A 7 4.55 28.55 -17.95
C LEU A 7 3.14 29.03 -17.57
N PRO A 8 2.38 28.23 -16.81
CA PRO A 8 1.16 28.73 -16.18
C PRO A 8 1.50 29.91 -15.25
N PRO A 9 0.54 30.82 -15.01
CA PRO A 9 0.73 31.89 -14.05
C PRO A 9 1.06 31.30 -12.68
N THR A 10 1.90 31.98 -11.92
CA THR A 10 2.20 31.60 -10.54
C THR A 10 0.89 31.65 -9.73
N PRO A 11 0.53 30.57 -9.01
CA PRO A 11 -0.61 30.58 -8.12
C PRO A 11 -0.48 31.65 -7.04
N ASP A 12 -1.61 32.25 -6.64
CA ASP A 12 -1.67 33.12 -5.48
C ASP A 12 -1.69 32.27 -4.20
N PHE A 13 -0.50 31.94 -3.71
CA PHE A 13 -0.34 31.06 -2.54
C PHE A 13 -0.95 31.67 -1.27
N ASP A 14 -0.88 32.99 -1.09
CA ASP A 14 -1.41 33.66 0.10
C ASP A 14 -2.94 33.63 0.11
N ALA A 15 -3.58 33.85 -1.04
CA ALA A 15 -5.01 33.71 -1.18
C ALA A 15 -5.48 32.26 -0.94
N ILE A 16 -4.79 31.28 -1.52
CA ILE A 16 -5.11 29.85 -1.35
C ILE A 16 -4.99 29.43 0.12
N GLU A 17 -3.91 29.82 0.80
CA GLU A 17 -3.70 29.47 2.21
C GLU A 17 -4.67 30.22 3.13
N THR A 18 -5.09 31.43 2.76
CA THR A 18 -6.14 32.15 3.50
C THR A 18 -7.50 31.47 3.32
N ALA A 19 -7.86 31.08 2.10
CA ALA A 19 -9.10 30.34 1.82
C ALA A 19 -9.10 28.95 2.50
N ALA A 20 -7.95 28.29 2.56
CA ALA A 20 -7.79 27.00 3.24
C ALA A 20 -8.01 27.06 4.76
N ARG A 21 -8.00 28.25 5.37
CA ARG A 21 -8.31 28.46 6.81
C ARG A 21 -9.80 28.55 7.09
N ASP A 22 -10.65 28.67 6.08
CA ASP A 22 -12.09 28.51 6.28
C ASP A 22 -12.36 27.18 6.99
N ALA A 23 -13.27 27.19 7.98
CA ALA A 23 -13.46 26.05 8.86
C ALA A 23 -13.91 24.79 8.09
N ALA A 24 -14.74 24.94 7.06
CA ALA A 24 -15.22 23.81 6.26
C ALA A 24 -14.11 23.28 5.34
N THR A 25 -13.37 24.17 4.68
CA THR A 25 -12.23 23.77 3.84
C THR A 25 -11.12 23.10 4.65
N ALA A 26 -10.79 23.66 5.82
CA ALA A 26 -9.79 23.11 6.72
C ALA A 26 -10.19 21.70 7.19
N ALA A 27 -11.46 21.50 7.55
CA ALA A 27 -11.99 20.20 7.92
C ALA A 27 -11.91 19.19 6.76
N ALA A 28 -12.35 19.57 5.56
CA ALA A 28 -12.30 18.69 4.38
C ALA A 28 -10.87 18.28 3.98
N ARG A 29 -9.92 19.23 4.01
CA ARG A 29 -8.48 18.93 3.80
C ARG A 29 -7.94 18.03 4.89
N GLY A 30 -8.28 18.32 6.15
CA GLY A 30 -7.89 17.54 7.32
C GLY A 30 -8.34 16.08 7.21
N ASP A 31 -9.55 15.85 6.71
CA ASP A 31 -10.08 14.51 6.44
C ASP A 31 -9.25 13.77 5.40
N VAL A 32 -8.92 14.41 4.27
CA VAL A 32 -8.06 13.81 3.23
C VAL A 32 -6.70 13.42 3.81
N PHE A 33 -6.04 14.32 4.55
CA PHE A 33 -4.74 14.04 5.15
C PHE A 33 -4.82 12.92 6.19
N THR A 34 -5.86 12.90 7.01
CA THR A 34 -6.11 11.86 8.00
C THR A 34 -6.26 10.49 7.32
N LEU A 35 -7.02 10.41 6.24
CA LEU A 35 -7.22 9.18 5.49
C LEU A 35 -5.93 8.68 4.83
N ILE A 36 -5.13 9.58 4.24
CA ILE A 36 -3.82 9.21 3.69
C ILE A 36 -2.88 8.69 4.78
N GLY A 37 -2.88 9.33 5.95
CA GLY A 37 -2.12 8.89 7.12
C GLY A 37 -2.55 7.50 7.60
N GLN A 38 -3.86 7.29 7.76
CA GLN A 38 -4.43 6.01 8.17
C GLN A 38 -4.16 4.89 7.15
N MET A 39 -4.24 5.19 5.86
CA MET A 39 -3.88 4.25 4.79
C MET A 39 -2.41 3.83 4.89
N SER A 40 -1.51 4.80 5.05
CA SER A 40 -0.07 4.56 5.20
C SER A 40 0.26 3.73 6.43
N TYR A 41 -0.38 4.06 7.56
CA TYR A 41 -0.25 3.33 8.82
C TYR A 41 -0.72 1.87 8.70
N SER A 42 -1.94 1.67 8.21
CA SER A 42 -2.56 0.34 8.10
C SER A 42 -1.75 -0.57 7.17
N TRP A 43 -1.29 -0.02 6.04
CA TRP A 43 -0.42 -0.73 5.11
C TRP A 43 0.94 -1.09 5.72
N SER A 44 1.61 -0.15 6.39
CA SER A 44 2.92 -0.38 7.01
C SER A 44 2.84 -1.47 8.08
N ASN A 45 1.77 -1.49 8.87
CA ASN A 45 1.54 -2.53 9.86
C ASN A 45 1.39 -3.91 9.22
N ASN A 46 0.66 -4.01 8.11
CA ASN A 46 0.53 -5.27 7.36
C ASN A 46 1.86 -5.72 6.77
N GLU A 47 2.61 -4.80 6.16
CA GLU A 47 3.90 -5.14 5.56
C GLU A 47 4.90 -5.64 6.60
N SER A 48 4.93 -5.01 7.77
CA SER A 48 5.86 -5.38 8.85
C SER A 48 5.71 -6.84 9.29
N LEU A 49 4.50 -7.43 9.18
CA LEU A 49 4.28 -8.82 9.56
C LEU A 49 4.99 -9.81 8.63
N LEU A 50 5.34 -9.42 7.39
CA LEU A 50 6.09 -10.29 6.47
C LEU A 50 7.43 -10.73 7.06
N VAL A 51 8.00 -9.98 8.01
CA VAL A 51 9.21 -10.40 8.75
C VAL A 51 8.99 -11.74 9.46
N TYR A 52 7.81 -11.97 10.05
CA TYR A 52 7.50 -13.21 10.75
C TYR A 52 7.27 -14.37 9.79
N PHE A 53 6.66 -14.09 8.63
CA PHE A 53 6.55 -15.10 7.57
C PHE A 53 7.93 -15.53 7.06
N ILE A 54 8.84 -14.57 6.82
CA ILE A 54 10.23 -14.85 6.43
C ILE A 54 10.93 -15.66 7.51
N MET A 55 10.84 -15.24 8.77
CA MET A 55 11.43 -15.92 9.93
C MET A 55 11.00 -17.39 10.01
N LEU A 56 9.69 -17.65 9.93
CA LEU A 56 9.14 -19.00 10.01
C LEU A 56 9.51 -19.85 8.79
N LEU A 57 9.36 -19.32 7.58
CA LEU A 57 9.57 -20.07 6.34
C LEU A 57 11.06 -20.36 6.06
N LEU A 58 11.97 -19.47 6.47
CA LEU A 58 13.42 -19.69 6.41
C LEU A 58 13.97 -20.43 7.63
N ARG A 59 13.19 -20.53 8.72
CA ARG A 59 13.63 -21.10 10.01
C ARG A 59 14.87 -20.40 10.56
N CYS A 60 14.84 -19.07 10.58
CA CYS A 60 15.91 -18.26 11.14
C CYS A 60 15.42 -17.46 12.36
N ASP A 61 16.36 -16.84 13.06
CA ASP A 61 16.03 -15.91 14.13
C ASP A 61 15.46 -14.58 13.57
N ARG A 62 14.88 -13.77 14.45
CA ARG A 62 14.24 -12.51 14.06
C ARG A 62 15.22 -11.49 13.46
N ALA A 63 16.47 -11.44 13.91
CA ALA A 63 17.45 -10.50 13.37
C ALA A 63 17.83 -10.89 11.93
N SER A 64 18.05 -12.17 11.67
CA SER A 64 18.26 -12.70 10.32
C SER A 64 17.07 -12.42 9.40
N ALA A 65 15.84 -12.61 9.87
CA ALA A 65 14.64 -12.30 9.08
C ALA A 65 14.50 -10.79 8.79
N LEU A 66 14.85 -9.92 9.75
CA LEU A 66 14.87 -8.47 9.58
C LEU A 66 15.90 -8.03 8.53
N ILE A 67 17.09 -8.64 8.51
CA ILE A 67 18.11 -8.37 7.49
C ILE A 67 17.54 -8.70 6.11
N VAL A 68 16.97 -9.90 5.92
CA VAL A 68 16.36 -10.29 4.64
C VAL A 68 15.23 -9.33 4.25
N PHE A 69 14.33 -9.01 5.17
CA PHE A 69 13.22 -8.06 4.93
C PHE A 69 13.75 -6.68 4.50
N GLY A 70 14.78 -6.17 5.18
CA GLY A 70 15.39 -4.87 4.92
C GLY A 70 16.17 -4.82 3.61
N THR A 71 16.78 -5.93 3.18
CA THR A 71 17.50 -6.03 1.90
C THR A 71 16.56 -6.04 0.70
N LEU A 72 15.34 -6.55 0.83
CA LEU A 72 14.36 -6.56 -0.25
C LEU A 72 13.75 -5.16 -0.42
N ASN A 73 14.22 -4.41 -1.43
CA ASN A 73 13.88 -2.99 -1.62
C ASN A 73 12.41 -2.68 -1.93
N THR A 74 11.56 -3.69 -2.18
CA THR A 74 10.15 -3.47 -2.51
C THR A 74 9.26 -4.45 -1.77
N SER A 75 8.05 -4.00 -1.42
CA SER A 75 7.00 -4.83 -0.82
C SER A 75 6.64 -6.02 -1.70
N ARG A 76 6.64 -5.83 -3.02
CA ARG A 76 6.43 -6.92 -3.98
C ARG A 76 7.49 -8.00 -3.84
N ALA A 77 8.77 -7.64 -3.75
CA ALA A 77 9.84 -8.62 -3.58
C ALA A 77 9.71 -9.41 -2.27
N ARG A 78 9.25 -8.76 -1.18
CA ARG A 78 8.97 -9.41 0.11
C ARG A 78 7.80 -10.40 0.01
N VAL A 79 6.70 -9.99 -0.62
CA VAL A 79 5.53 -10.86 -0.85
C VAL A 79 5.90 -12.05 -1.74
N ASP A 80 6.62 -11.81 -2.83
CA ASP A 80 7.11 -12.85 -3.74
C ASP A 80 7.99 -13.86 -3.01
N LEU A 81 8.90 -13.41 -2.14
CA LEU A 81 9.73 -14.29 -1.33
C LEU A 81 8.85 -15.18 -0.44
N VAL A 82 7.90 -14.60 0.30
CA VAL A 82 6.99 -15.34 1.18
C VAL A 82 6.17 -16.37 0.40
N GLN A 83 5.59 -16.00 -0.74
CA GLN A 83 4.81 -16.91 -1.59
C GLN A 83 5.67 -18.06 -2.14
N ARG A 84 6.89 -17.76 -2.61
CA ARG A 84 7.82 -18.75 -3.17
C ARG A 84 8.31 -19.72 -2.11
N LEU A 85 8.66 -19.22 -0.92
CA LEU A 85 9.04 -20.06 0.20
C LEU A 85 7.87 -20.93 0.65
N ALA A 86 6.66 -20.37 0.78
CA ALA A 86 5.46 -21.12 1.15
C ALA A 86 5.19 -22.26 0.17
N ARG A 87 5.33 -22.04 -1.14
CA ARG A 87 5.16 -23.07 -2.16
C ARG A 87 6.10 -24.26 -2.00
N VAL A 88 7.31 -24.04 -1.49
CA VAL A 88 8.32 -25.11 -1.28
C VAL A 88 8.19 -25.73 0.11
N LYS A 89 7.82 -24.94 1.13
CA LYS A 89 7.85 -25.35 2.54
C LYS A 89 6.53 -25.90 3.06
N LEU A 90 5.39 -25.56 2.46
CA LEU A 90 4.07 -25.98 2.92
C LEU A 90 3.54 -27.12 2.05
N ALA A 91 3.43 -28.31 2.66
CA ALA A 91 2.80 -29.47 2.02
C ALA A 91 1.26 -29.41 2.11
N ASP A 92 0.72 -28.70 3.11
CA ASP A 92 -0.72 -28.51 3.28
C ASP A 92 -1.26 -27.52 2.25
N ARG A 93 -2.11 -28.02 1.34
CA ARG A 93 -2.73 -27.23 0.27
C ARG A 93 -3.72 -26.19 0.81
N ALA A 94 -4.42 -26.48 1.89
CA ALA A 94 -5.38 -25.54 2.48
C ALA A 94 -4.63 -24.36 3.09
N LEU A 95 -3.59 -24.65 3.89
CA LEU A 95 -2.74 -23.63 4.50
C LEU A 95 -2.00 -22.79 3.44
N SER A 96 -1.46 -23.43 2.41
CA SER A 96 -0.81 -22.73 1.29
C SER A 96 -1.80 -21.86 0.50
N GLY A 97 -3.03 -22.34 0.28
CA GLY A 97 -4.08 -21.60 -0.42
C GLY A 97 -4.55 -20.38 0.37
N GLU A 98 -4.63 -20.51 1.69
CA GLU A 98 -4.94 -19.39 2.58
C GLU A 98 -3.84 -18.32 2.59
N LEU A 99 -2.56 -18.72 2.72
CA LEU A 99 -1.44 -17.78 2.61
C LEU A 99 -1.49 -17.03 1.27
N LYS A 100 -1.71 -17.74 0.16
CA LYS A 100 -1.82 -17.12 -1.16
C LYS A 100 -2.96 -16.08 -1.22
N ARG A 101 -4.13 -16.39 -0.63
CA ARG A 101 -5.27 -15.47 -0.54
C ARG A 101 -4.93 -14.23 0.28
N LEU A 102 -4.26 -14.38 1.43
CA LEU A 102 -3.86 -13.27 2.29
C LEU A 102 -2.85 -12.36 1.57
N MET A 103 -1.87 -12.94 0.89
CA MET A 103 -0.89 -12.16 0.10
C MET A 103 -1.55 -11.42 -1.06
N ALA A 104 -2.50 -12.04 -1.76
CA ALA A 104 -3.25 -11.37 -2.83
C ALA A 104 -4.10 -10.19 -2.32
N ARG A 105 -4.70 -10.32 -1.12
CA ARG A 105 -5.40 -9.20 -0.45
C ARG A 105 -4.44 -8.05 -0.13
N PHE A 106 -3.26 -8.37 0.40
CA PHE A 106 -2.22 -7.37 0.68
C PHE A 106 -1.82 -6.62 -0.60
N GLU A 107 -1.54 -7.34 -1.68
CA GLU A 107 -1.17 -6.74 -2.97
C GLU A 107 -2.27 -5.85 -3.55
N SER A 108 -3.53 -6.27 -3.44
CA SER A 108 -4.67 -5.46 -3.88
C SER A 108 -4.71 -4.10 -3.17
N GLY A 109 -4.51 -4.09 -1.85
CA GLY A 109 -4.53 -2.87 -1.05
C GLY A 109 -3.38 -1.90 -1.32
N THR A 110 -2.29 -2.38 -1.96
CA THR A 110 -1.21 -1.48 -2.38
C THR A 110 -1.61 -0.52 -3.50
N ARG A 111 -2.66 -0.84 -4.28
CA ARG A 111 -3.04 -0.04 -5.46
C ARG A 111 -3.53 1.35 -5.06
N LEU A 112 -4.47 1.42 -4.12
CA LEU A 112 -5.02 2.70 -3.67
C LEU A 112 -3.98 3.51 -2.88
N ARG A 113 -3.16 2.83 -2.06
CA ARG A 113 -2.00 3.44 -1.39
C ARG A 113 -1.06 4.10 -2.41
N ASN A 114 -0.71 3.40 -3.48
CA ASN A 114 0.16 3.95 -4.53
C ASN A 114 -0.51 5.08 -5.30
N ASP A 115 -1.81 4.96 -5.57
CA ASP A 115 -2.61 6.01 -6.22
C ASP A 115 -2.67 7.30 -5.41
N LEU A 116 -2.61 7.23 -4.07
CA LEU A 116 -2.64 8.41 -3.20
C LEU A 116 -1.24 8.95 -2.87
N LEU A 117 -0.27 8.07 -2.60
CA LEU A 117 1.08 8.46 -2.18
C LEU A 117 2.03 8.78 -3.33
N HIS A 118 1.67 8.42 -4.56
CA HIS A 118 2.40 8.76 -5.78
C HIS A 118 1.50 9.54 -6.76
N ALA A 119 0.79 10.53 -6.23
CA ALA A 119 -0.05 11.45 -6.99
C ALA A 119 0.39 12.90 -6.83
N MET A 120 0.11 13.69 -7.88
CA MET A 120 0.07 15.15 -7.78
C MET A 120 -1.34 15.55 -7.33
N PHE A 121 -1.41 16.43 -6.32
CA PHE A 121 -2.67 16.95 -5.80
C PHE A 121 -2.98 18.31 -6.43
N THR A 122 -4.22 18.49 -6.87
CA THR A 122 -4.69 19.77 -7.40
C THR A 122 -5.55 20.46 -6.35
N VAL A 123 -5.21 21.70 -6.07
CA VAL A 123 -5.92 22.57 -5.12
C VAL A 123 -6.58 23.70 -5.90
N ASN A 124 -7.86 23.98 -5.61
CA ASN A 124 -8.57 25.10 -6.23
C ASN A 124 -8.34 26.42 -5.48
N GLU A 125 -8.87 27.53 -6.00
CA GLU A 125 -8.77 28.87 -5.38
C GLU A 125 -9.43 28.93 -3.99
N ALA A 126 -10.41 28.06 -3.71
CA ALA A 126 -11.04 27.93 -2.40
C ALA A 126 -10.15 27.16 -1.39
N GLY A 127 -8.99 26.66 -1.81
CA GLY A 127 -8.08 25.89 -0.97
C GLY A 127 -8.44 24.40 -0.86
N GLU A 128 -9.44 23.91 -1.58
CA GLU A 128 -9.91 22.52 -1.52
C GLU A 128 -9.04 21.60 -2.38
N ILE A 129 -8.81 20.37 -1.91
CA ILE A 129 -8.20 19.31 -2.71
C ILE A 129 -9.26 18.73 -3.65
N THR A 130 -9.14 19.00 -4.94
CA THR A 130 -10.19 18.66 -5.92
C THR A 130 -9.96 17.33 -6.62
N GLN A 131 -8.70 16.97 -6.88
CA GLN A 131 -8.34 15.77 -7.65
C GLN A 131 -6.88 15.37 -7.44
N THR A 132 -6.60 14.12 -7.78
CA THR A 132 -5.25 13.55 -7.85
C THR A 132 -4.91 13.15 -9.29
N HIS A 133 -3.68 13.39 -9.71
CA HIS A 133 -3.14 12.90 -10.98
C HIS A 133 -2.06 11.85 -10.72
N ALA A 134 -2.20 10.68 -11.36
CA ALA A 134 -1.18 9.66 -11.28
C ALA A 134 0.12 10.15 -11.94
N MET A 135 1.24 10.02 -11.23
CA MET A 135 2.56 10.46 -11.72
C MET A 135 3.15 9.58 -12.83
N ARG A 136 2.37 8.64 -13.39
CA ARG A 136 2.80 7.78 -14.49
C ARG A 136 2.51 8.46 -15.83
N LEU A 137 3.51 8.44 -16.72
CA LEU A 137 3.34 8.84 -18.11
C LEU A 137 2.56 7.76 -18.87
N GLU A 138 1.53 8.17 -19.59
CA GLU A 138 0.81 7.38 -20.59
C GLU A 138 1.21 7.87 -21.98
N GLU A 139 1.82 6.99 -22.76
CA GLU A 139 2.00 7.21 -24.21
C GLU A 139 0.69 6.92 -24.93
N ARG A 140 0.20 7.89 -25.70
CA ARG A 140 -0.92 7.72 -26.62
C ARG A 140 -0.48 8.09 -28.04
N ALA A 141 -1.26 7.66 -29.04
CA ALA A 141 -0.99 7.90 -30.46
C ALA A 141 -0.74 9.38 -30.85
N LYS A 142 -1.11 10.35 -29.99
CA LYS A 142 -0.92 11.79 -30.20
C LYS A 142 -0.07 12.48 -29.10
N GLY A 143 0.75 11.74 -28.35
CA GLY A 143 1.74 12.30 -27.41
C GLY A 143 1.72 11.70 -26.00
N LEU A 144 2.53 12.29 -25.13
CA LEU A 144 2.68 11.93 -23.71
C LEU A 144 1.67 12.71 -22.85
N ARG A 145 0.94 12.01 -21.99
CA ARG A 145 0.08 12.64 -20.96
C ARG A 145 0.33 12.02 -19.60
N PHE A 146 0.18 12.80 -18.54
CA PHE A 146 0.07 12.23 -17.19
C PHE A 146 -1.19 11.38 -17.09
N GLY A 147 -1.16 10.40 -16.17
CA GLY A 147 -2.29 9.49 -15.95
C GLY A 147 -3.58 10.25 -15.60
N ALA A 148 -4.72 9.58 -15.81
CA ALA A 148 -6.03 10.18 -15.66
C ALA A 148 -6.22 10.87 -14.30
N ALA A 149 -6.81 12.07 -14.35
CA ALA A 149 -7.27 12.77 -13.17
C ALA A 149 -8.35 11.96 -12.45
N LYS A 150 -8.26 11.88 -11.14
CA LYS A 150 -9.27 11.23 -10.29
C LYS A 150 -9.82 12.24 -9.29
N PRO A 151 -11.14 12.51 -9.30
CA PRO A 151 -11.74 13.51 -8.42
C PRO A 151 -11.64 13.03 -6.97
N MET A 152 -11.34 13.95 -6.05
CA MET A 152 -11.37 13.69 -4.61
C MET A 152 -12.79 13.94 -4.06
N ASP A 153 -13.77 13.27 -4.64
CA ASP A 153 -15.18 13.37 -4.27
C ASP A 153 -15.56 12.43 -3.12
N GLY A 154 -16.79 12.53 -2.63
CA GLY A 154 -17.30 11.69 -1.56
C GLY A 154 -17.20 10.19 -1.86
N ALA A 155 -17.39 9.78 -3.12
CA ALA A 155 -17.28 8.36 -3.50
C ALA A 155 -15.84 7.86 -3.35
N ARG A 156 -14.85 8.67 -3.75
CA ARG A 156 -13.44 8.34 -3.55
C ARG A 156 -13.05 8.35 -2.08
N ILE A 157 -13.54 9.31 -1.29
CA ILE A 157 -13.33 9.34 0.16
C ILE A 157 -13.82 8.04 0.81
N GLU A 158 -15.03 7.60 0.50
CA GLU A 158 -15.58 6.34 1.04
C GLU A 158 -14.82 5.11 0.56
N ALA A 159 -14.34 5.10 -0.69
CA ALA A 159 -13.47 4.03 -1.17
C ALA A 159 -12.16 3.94 -0.37
N ILE A 160 -11.59 5.07 0.05
CA ILE A 160 -10.39 5.10 0.90
C ILE A 160 -10.70 4.55 2.30
N ARG A 161 -11.82 4.96 2.90
CA ARG A 161 -12.27 4.43 4.21
C ARG A 161 -12.45 2.92 4.17
N HIS A 162 -13.12 2.40 3.14
CA HIS A 162 -13.34 0.98 2.96
C HIS A 162 -12.02 0.21 2.81
N GLU A 163 -11.07 0.72 2.04
CA GLU A 163 -9.77 0.07 1.87
C GLU A 163 -8.93 0.09 3.17
N ILE A 164 -8.99 1.18 3.95
CA ILE A 164 -8.37 1.24 5.28
C ILE A 164 -8.95 0.15 6.19
N GLN A 165 -10.27 -0.01 6.21
CA GLN A 165 -10.92 -1.07 6.98
C GLN A 165 -10.46 -2.45 6.52
N ALA A 166 -10.45 -2.71 5.20
CA ALA A 166 -10.01 -3.98 4.64
C ALA A 166 -8.55 -4.30 5.01
N MET A 167 -7.67 -3.28 5.05
CA MET A 167 -6.28 -3.43 5.49
C MET A 167 -6.18 -3.72 6.99
N ASN A 168 -7.00 -3.09 7.83
CA ASN A 168 -7.05 -3.38 9.26
C ASN A 168 -7.55 -4.80 9.55
N GLU A 169 -8.54 -5.27 8.79
CA GLU A 169 -9.02 -6.66 8.88
C GLU A 169 -7.95 -7.65 8.40
N LEU A 170 -7.28 -7.35 7.29
CA LEU A 170 -6.15 -8.14 6.81
C LEU A 170 -5.06 -8.27 7.89
N ASN A 171 -4.76 -7.21 8.64
CA ASN A 171 -3.78 -7.26 9.73
C ASN A 171 -4.13 -8.36 10.74
N ARG A 172 -5.39 -8.37 11.18
CA ARG A 172 -5.91 -9.34 12.15
C ARG A 172 -5.86 -10.76 11.59
N ASP A 173 -6.19 -10.92 10.32
CA ASP A 173 -6.16 -12.23 9.65
C ASP A 173 -4.73 -12.76 9.53
N LEU A 174 -3.75 -11.90 9.19
CA LEU A 174 -2.33 -12.26 9.17
C LEU A 174 -1.85 -12.71 10.55
N TRP A 175 -2.21 -11.97 11.61
CA TRP A 175 -1.87 -12.36 12.99
C TRP A 175 -2.48 -13.71 13.39
N ARG A 176 -3.75 -13.96 13.05
CA ARG A 176 -4.42 -15.24 13.33
C ARG A 176 -3.81 -16.40 12.55
N PHE A 177 -3.28 -16.14 11.36
CA PHE A 177 -2.67 -17.16 10.51
C PHE A 177 -1.32 -17.65 11.02
N LEU A 178 -0.50 -16.76 11.62
CA LEU A 178 0.88 -17.06 12.01
C LEU A 178 1.05 -18.27 12.95
N PRO A 179 0.24 -18.46 14.02
CA PRO A 179 0.37 -19.65 14.87
C PRO A 179 0.13 -20.97 14.14
N GLY A 180 -0.83 -21.00 13.20
CA GLY A 180 -1.11 -22.19 12.40
C GLY A 180 0.04 -22.53 11.44
N LEU A 181 0.63 -21.49 10.83
CA LEU A 181 1.84 -21.62 10.02
C LEU A 181 3.01 -22.20 10.82
N GLU A 182 3.26 -21.66 12.01
CA GLU A 182 4.35 -22.12 12.88
C GLU A 182 4.15 -23.59 13.30
N ALA A 183 2.94 -23.95 13.74
CA ALA A 183 2.63 -25.33 14.15
C ALA A 183 2.85 -26.34 13.01
N HIS A 184 2.43 -25.99 11.79
CA HIS A 184 2.67 -26.82 10.60
C HIS A 184 4.17 -27.04 10.36
N LEU A 185 4.96 -25.95 10.36
CA LEU A 185 6.39 -26.02 10.07
C LEU A 185 7.16 -26.82 11.13
N ARG A 186 6.81 -26.68 12.42
CA ARG A 186 7.36 -27.50 13.51
C ARG A 186 7.00 -28.99 13.35
N THR A 187 5.78 -29.30 12.90
CA THR A 187 5.35 -30.69 12.68
C THR A 187 6.12 -31.34 11.53
N VAL A 188 6.33 -30.61 10.44
CA VAL A 188 7.11 -31.08 9.28
C VAL A 188 8.56 -31.37 9.69
N GLU A 189 9.14 -30.51 10.52
CA GLU A 189 10.49 -30.69 11.07
C GLU A 189 10.59 -31.93 11.99
N ALA A 190 9.67 -32.07 12.94
CA ALA A 190 9.66 -33.21 13.86
C ALA A 190 9.54 -34.57 13.14
N ARG A 191 8.91 -34.58 11.95
CA ARG A 191 8.75 -35.79 11.12
C ARG A 191 9.95 -36.08 10.22
N GLY A 192 10.99 -35.25 10.20
CA GLY A 192 12.14 -35.41 9.31
C GLY A 192 11.78 -35.32 7.81
N LEU A 193 10.56 -34.89 7.49
CA LEU A 193 10.09 -34.73 6.13
C LEU A 193 10.80 -33.51 5.54
N ARG A 194 11.78 -33.74 4.66
CA ARG A 194 12.38 -32.65 3.89
C ARG A 194 11.30 -32.08 2.96
N PRO A 195 10.91 -30.80 3.10
CA PRO A 195 10.04 -30.17 2.12
C PRO A 195 10.84 -30.02 0.82
N GLY A 196 10.46 -30.75 -0.24
CA GLY A 196 11.02 -30.60 -1.58
C GLY A 196 12.11 -31.61 -1.99
N ALA A 197 11.98 -32.89 -1.60
CA ALA A 197 12.57 -33.98 -2.40
C ALA A 197 11.66 -34.31 -3.58
#